data_AF-A0A4Q4T416-F1
#
_entry.id   AF-A0A4Q4T416-F1
#
_cell.length_a   1.000
_cell.length_b   1.000
_cell.length_c   1.000
_cell.angle_alpha   90.00
_cell.angle_beta   90.00
_cell.angle_gamma   90.00
#
_symmetry.space_group_name_H-M   'P 1'
#
loop_
_entity.id
_entity.type
_entity.pdbx_description
1 polymer ?
#
loop_
_entity_poly.entity_id
_entity_poly.type
_entity_poly.pdbx_seq_one_letter_code
_entity_poly.pdbx_strand_id
1 'polypeptide(L)'
;MSPQTQLQQPNMEICGNPAPITRAFIDIPDPDNFFMALQAARDILERPAKPGKSGEAILKVVLSRRPVSLDVPRCDSKHWTEFRNACGGDRLLEAQRNFDSVKDNEASGALALANKDATLKMLKPLPRTIDWARPAWVSALPPHMQPFFSYPDDDASSNGHTPSSTKRLIEEDSDIYIRLSALRLIDFLDSHNIPRECYRLYSDPTSLGNINVVIRHCQHKEDHTFGFNKLEIEDYKAAYAEYHKEHMWATEADHMGHMERPKLKGDPSPELRIRLRAVCEKYIQRMTRKLGIKSPENYLYGFDSMIDEDLATAPAFATSRILVGGPFTEAFKYVKRVSGRHNIYGMGGSIYADGRSNLLDNPFNFQVDLCSAADLANLASQKESTVRLYLLPTECGKDRYTVLQKEAKLSLEAISPRAGLLLDQYHEGKFPYPVFDCMLPTLAKEPELLNTRLVKHLVQFPDGGLQDRNAPSKITFEATTSHGTICMFWPDQSKLQESGPRFQERLLKAFG
;
A
#
# COMPACT_ATOMS: atom_id res chain seq x y z
N MET A 1 -35.52 -27.10 -4.84
CA MET A 1 -34.91 -25.79 -5.19
C MET A 1 -35.33 -24.80 -4.11
N SER A 2 -34.43 -24.48 -3.19
CA SER A 2 -34.67 -23.46 -2.15
C SER A 2 -34.68 -22.07 -2.80
N PRO A 3 -35.58 -21.16 -2.41
CA PRO A 3 -35.62 -19.82 -3.01
C PRO A 3 -34.31 -19.09 -2.67
N GLN A 4 -33.54 -18.69 -3.67
CA GLN A 4 -32.49 -17.70 -3.48
C GLN A 4 -33.19 -16.40 -3.11
N THR A 5 -33.19 -16.07 -1.82
CA THR A 5 -33.59 -14.74 -1.35
C THR A 5 -32.60 -13.75 -1.96
N GLN A 6 -33.02 -13.03 -3.00
CA GLN A 6 -32.26 -11.91 -3.53
C GLN A 6 -32.10 -10.91 -2.38
N LEU A 7 -30.89 -10.86 -1.80
CA LEU A 7 -30.49 -9.81 -0.87
C LEU A 7 -30.71 -8.48 -1.59
N GLN A 8 -31.72 -7.73 -1.15
CA GLN A 8 -31.95 -6.37 -1.66
C GLN A 8 -30.64 -5.61 -1.50
N GLN A 9 -30.11 -5.09 -2.62
CA GLN A 9 -28.94 -4.23 -2.57
C GLN A 9 -29.29 -3.05 -1.67
N PRO A 10 -28.45 -2.72 -0.67
CA PRO A 10 -28.69 -1.53 0.14
C PRO A 10 -28.79 -0.36 -0.83
N ASN A 11 -29.92 0.34 -0.80
CA ASN A 11 -30.06 1.59 -1.55
C ASN A 11 -28.94 2.50 -1.07
N MET A 12 -27.85 2.57 -1.85
CA MET A 12 -26.94 3.68 -1.76
C MET A 12 -27.78 4.87 -2.14
N GLU A 13 -28.33 5.57 -1.16
CA GLU A 13 -28.76 6.94 -1.35
C GLU A 13 -27.50 7.68 -1.79
N ILE A 14 -27.33 7.78 -3.10
CA ILE A 14 -26.40 8.67 -3.76
C ILE A 14 -26.99 10.06 -3.48
N CYS A 15 -26.76 10.56 -2.27
CA CYS A 15 -27.27 11.85 -1.82
C CYS A 15 -26.69 12.95 -2.69
N GLY A 16 -27.46 13.39 -3.70
CA GLY A 16 -27.17 14.58 -4.49
C GLY A 16 -25.85 14.54 -5.27
N ASN A 17 -25.49 15.69 -5.84
CA ASN A 17 -24.28 15.81 -6.64
C ASN A 17 -23.05 15.35 -5.85
N PRO A 18 -22.24 14.44 -6.40
CA PRO A 18 -21.08 13.87 -5.74
C PRO A 18 -20.14 14.94 -5.15
N ALA A 19 -19.93 14.93 -3.83
CA ALA A 19 -18.93 15.77 -3.18
C ALA A 19 -17.54 15.57 -3.83
N PRO A 20 -16.70 16.62 -3.93
CA PRO A 20 -15.36 16.47 -4.49
C PRO A 20 -14.50 15.47 -3.73
N ILE A 21 -13.73 14.72 -4.51
CA ILE A 21 -12.47 14.16 -4.02
C ILE A 21 -11.58 15.36 -3.73
N THR A 22 -11.21 15.48 -2.47
CA THR A 22 -10.47 16.63 -1.95
C THR A 22 -9.21 16.22 -1.22
N ARG A 23 -9.18 14.96 -0.75
CA ARG A 23 -8.03 14.39 -0.06
C ARG A 23 -7.67 13.03 -0.65
N ALA A 24 -6.38 12.79 -0.81
CA ALA A 24 -5.84 11.48 -1.17
C ALA A 24 -4.68 11.16 -0.22
N PHE A 25 -4.81 10.07 0.53
CA PHE A 25 -3.75 9.50 1.36
C PHE A 25 -3.09 8.39 0.57
N ILE A 26 -1.85 8.58 0.17
CA ILE A 26 -1.20 7.72 -0.82
C ILE A 26 0.06 7.10 -0.24
N ASP A 27 0.26 5.83 -0.59
CA ASP A 27 1.57 5.21 -0.51
C ASP A 27 2.47 5.74 -1.62
N ILE A 28 3.78 5.61 -1.47
CA ILE A 28 4.73 6.08 -2.47
C ILE A 28 6.00 5.24 -2.46
N PRO A 29 6.61 5.04 -3.65
CA PRO A 29 6.24 5.54 -4.98
C PRO A 29 5.58 4.43 -5.82
N ASP A 30 4.44 3.89 -5.37
CA ASP A 30 3.65 3.01 -6.22
C ASP A 30 3.10 3.82 -7.42
N PRO A 31 3.40 3.47 -8.69
CA PRO A 31 2.86 4.14 -9.87
C PRO A 31 1.33 4.26 -9.84
N ASP A 32 0.68 3.28 -9.25
CA ASP A 32 -0.77 3.22 -9.10
C ASP A 32 -1.32 4.39 -8.28
N ASN A 33 -0.59 4.83 -7.26
CA ASN A 33 -0.92 6.01 -6.47
C ASN A 33 -0.71 7.32 -7.22
N PHE A 34 0.23 7.37 -8.16
CA PHE A 34 0.39 8.53 -9.04
C PHE A 34 -0.81 8.65 -9.97
N PHE A 35 -1.32 7.52 -10.44
CA PHE A 35 -2.48 7.46 -11.34
C PHE A 35 -3.76 7.83 -10.60
N MET A 36 -3.88 7.39 -9.34
CA MET A 36 -4.94 7.83 -8.44
C MET A 36 -4.92 9.35 -8.23
N ALA A 37 -3.74 9.93 -7.95
CA ALA A 37 -3.60 11.38 -7.75
C ALA A 37 -3.92 12.18 -9.01
N LEU A 38 -3.49 11.70 -10.19
CA LEU A 38 -3.79 12.33 -11.48
C LEU A 38 -5.30 12.36 -11.77
N GLN A 39 -5.99 11.24 -11.59
CA GLN A 39 -7.45 11.17 -11.72
C GLN A 39 -8.13 12.15 -10.77
N ALA A 40 -7.77 12.12 -9.48
CA ALA A 40 -8.35 13.02 -8.48
C ALA A 40 -8.09 14.51 -8.80
N ALA A 41 -6.94 14.86 -9.37
CA ALA A 41 -6.63 16.23 -9.76
C ALA A 41 -7.43 16.69 -10.99
N ARG A 42 -7.63 15.81 -11.99
CA ARG A 42 -8.50 16.11 -13.14
C ARG A 42 -9.95 16.32 -12.73
N ASP A 43 -10.41 15.56 -11.75
CA ASP A 43 -11.77 15.71 -11.20
C ASP A 43 -12.01 17.07 -10.55
N ILE A 44 -10.94 17.72 -10.11
CA ILE A 44 -10.98 19.09 -9.60
C ILE A 44 -11.01 20.09 -10.76
N LEU A 45 -10.15 19.90 -11.77
CA LEU A 45 -10.07 20.77 -12.94
C LEU A 45 -11.36 20.79 -13.78
N GLU A 46 -12.01 19.63 -13.95
CA GLU A 46 -13.24 19.51 -14.74
C GLU A 46 -14.45 20.17 -14.08
N ARG A 47 -14.32 20.67 -12.84
CA ARG A 47 -15.45 21.27 -12.12
C ARG A 47 -15.70 22.69 -12.61
N PRO A 48 -16.96 23.02 -12.96
CA PRO A 48 -17.30 24.40 -13.24
C PRO A 48 -17.10 25.24 -11.97
N ALA A 49 -16.35 26.34 -12.11
CA ALA A 49 -16.18 27.31 -11.06
C ALA A 49 -17.56 27.77 -10.57
N LYS A 50 -17.82 27.69 -9.27
CA LYS A 50 -19.07 28.19 -8.71
C LYS A 50 -18.99 29.72 -8.62
N PRO A 51 -19.91 30.48 -9.23
CA PRO A 51 -19.93 31.93 -9.12
C PRO A 51 -19.91 32.36 -7.65
N GLY A 52 -19.00 33.26 -7.28
CA GLY A 52 -18.93 33.85 -5.93
C GLY A 52 -18.31 32.97 -4.83
N LYS A 53 -17.75 31.80 -5.16
CA LYS A 53 -16.91 31.02 -4.22
C LYS A 53 -15.47 31.01 -4.70
N SER A 54 -14.69 31.99 -4.24
CA SER A 54 -13.27 32.17 -4.56
C SER A 54 -12.32 31.20 -3.85
N GLY A 55 -12.83 30.06 -3.36
CA GLY A 55 -12.00 28.95 -2.91
C GLY A 55 -11.96 27.90 -4.01
N GLU A 56 -10.95 27.94 -4.87
CA GLU A 56 -10.69 26.83 -5.79
C GLU A 56 -10.55 25.54 -4.98
N ALA A 57 -11.22 24.48 -5.40
CA ALA A 57 -11.02 23.18 -4.80
C ALA A 57 -9.57 22.78 -5.09
N ILE A 58 -8.79 22.46 -4.06
CA ILE A 58 -7.41 21.99 -4.19
C ILE A 58 -7.38 20.53 -3.74
N LEU A 59 -6.70 19.67 -4.48
CA LEU A 59 -6.43 18.29 -4.07
C LEU A 59 -5.34 18.32 -2.99
N LYS A 60 -5.68 17.89 -1.78
CA LYS A 60 -4.72 17.74 -0.69
C LYS A 60 -4.21 16.29 -0.71
N VAL A 61 -2.98 16.08 -1.14
CA VAL A 61 -2.35 14.75 -1.20
C VAL A 61 -1.45 14.58 0.01
N VAL A 62 -1.72 13.57 0.82
CA VAL A 62 -0.88 13.19 1.97
C VAL A 62 -0.03 12.00 1.57
N LEU A 63 1.29 12.19 1.61
CA LEU A 63 2.29 11.18 1.37
C LEU A 63 2.52 10.39 2.66
N SER A 64 1.95 9.19 2.73
CA SER A 64 2.05 8.31 3.90
C SER A 64 3.47 7.80 4.05
N ARG A 65 4.01 7.88 5.27
CA ARG A 65 5.37 7.42 5.55
C ARG A 65 5.44 5.91 5.61
N ARG A 66 6.56 5.38 5.13
CA ARG A 66 6.91 3.96 5.23
C ARG A 66 8.27 3.80 5.89
N PRO A 67 8.50 2.75 6.68
CA PRO A 67 9.83 2.43 7.18
C PRO A 67 10.71 2.00 6.00
N VAL A 68 11.68 2.85 5.65
CA VAL A 68 12.67 2.60 4.59
C VAL A 68 14.05 2.43 5.22
N SER A 69 14.83 1.48 4.70
CA SER A 69 16.24 1.31 5.04
C SER A 69 17.02 1.12 3.74
N LEU A 70 17.77 2.12 3.31
CA LEU A 70 18.39 2.11 1.98
C LEU A 70 19.48 1.04 1.85
N ASP A 71 20.10 0.65 2.95
CA ASP A 71 21.20 -0.31 3.04
C ASP A 71 20.78 -1.78 3.17
N VAL A 72 19.48 -2.07 3.24
CA VAL A 72 19.02 -3.46 3.27
C VAL A 72 19.07 -4.02 1.85
N PRO A 73 19.80 -5.13 1.62
CA PRO A 73 19.81 -5.79 0.32
C PRO A 73 18.40 -6.17 -0.10
N ARG A 74 18.14 -6.05 -1.41
CA ARG A 74 16.86 -6.46 -2.00
C ARG A 74 16.55 -7.92 -1.67
N CYS A 75 15.31 -8.20 -1.27
CA CYS A 75 14.76 -9.55 -1.36
C CYS A 75 14.50 -9.82 -2.86
N ASP A 76 15.46 -10.43 -3.55
CA ASP A 76 15.30 -10.72 -4.98
C ASP A 76 14.16 -11.72 -5.22
N SER A 77 13.82 -12.00 -6.49
CA SER A 77 12.74 -12.94 -6.82
C SER A 77 12.95 -14.34 -6.23
N LYS A 78 14.20 -14.75 -6.01
CA LYS A 78 14.52 -16.05 -5.43
C LYS A 78 14.28 -16.04 -3.93
N HIS A 79 14.79 -15.05 -3.20
CA HIS A 79 14.48 -14.86 -1.78
C HIS A 79 12.97 -14.72 -1.60
N TRP A 80 12.28 -13.99 -2.48
CA TRP A 80 10.83 -13.88 -2.44
C TRP A 80 10.09 -15.20 -2.66
N THR A 81 10.62 -16.05 -3.55
CA THR A 81 10.08 -17.40 -3.77
C THR A 81 10.33 -18.29 -2.56
N GLU A 82 11.52 -18.24 -1.98
CA GLU A 82 11.86 -18.95 -0.75
C GLU A 82 11.00 -18.48 0.43
N PHE A 83 10.75 -17.17 0.56
CA PHE A 83 9.87 -16.57 1.57
C PHE A 83 8.46 -17.13 1.42
N ARG A 84 7.92 -17.05 0.20
CA ARG A 84 6.59 -17.56 -0.13
C ARG A 84 6.51 -19.05 0.20
N ASN A 85 7.51 -19.84 -0.15
CA ASN A 85 7.55 -21.27 0.09
C ASN A 85 7.61 -21.60 1.59
N ALA A 86 8.42 -20.86 2.35
CA ALA A 86 8.49 -20.97 3.81
C ALA A 86 7.16 -20.60 4.49
N CYS A 87 6.42 -19.62 3.93
CA CYS A 87 5.08 -19.24 4.39
C CYS A 87 3.97 -20.17 3.87
N GLY A 88 4.30 -21.29 3.21
CA GLY A 88 3.31 -22.26 2.69
C GLY A 88 2.69 -21.89 1.35
N GLY A 89 3.24 -20.93 0.62
CA GLY A 89 2.70 -20.39 -0.63
C GLY A 89 2.69 -21.35 -1.82
N ASP A 90 3.59 -22.34 -1.89
CA ASP A 90 3.49 -23.43 -2.88
C ASP A 90 2.30 -24.35 -2.58
N ARG A 91 1.95 -24.55 -1.31
CA ARG A 91 0.75 -25.32 -0.91
C ARG A 91 -0.54 -24.54 -1.14
N LEU A 92 -0.50 -23.21 -1.07
CA LEU A 92 -1.59 -22.32 -1.47
C LEU A 92 -1.77 -22.29 -2.99
N LEU A 93 -0.68 -22.25 -3.77
CA LEU A 93 -0.71 -22.36 -5.24
C LEU A 93 -1.16 -23.75 -5.70
N GLU A 94 -0.74 -24.81 -5.01
CA GLU A 94 -1.18 -26.18 -5.25
C GLU A 94 -2.64 -26.37 -4.83
N ALA A 95 -3.07 -25.81 -3.70
CA ALA A 95 -4.48 -25.78 -3.30
C ALA A 95 -5.34 -24.97 -4.27
N GLN A 96 -4.83 -23.85 -4.80
CA GLN A 96 -5.50 -23.04 -5.83
C GLN A 96 -5.61 -23.81 -7.14
N ARG A 97 -4.53 -24.45 -7.62
CA ARG A 97 -4.54 -25.33 -8.80
C ARG A 97 -5.48 -26.53 -8.64
N ASN A 98 -5.52 -27.11 -7.45
CA ASN A 98 -6.46 -28.18 -7.10
C ASN A 98 -7.90 -27.67 -6.98
N PHE A 99 -8.11 -26.41 -6.57
CA PHE A 99 -9.43 -25.80 -6.53
C PHE A 99 -9.95 -25.47 -7.93
N ASP A 100 -9.07 -24.99 -8.81
CA ASP A 100 -9.38 -24.69 -10.21
C ASP A 100 -9.61 -25.99 -11.01
N SER A 101 -8.90 -27.09 -10.72
CA SER A 101 -9.16 -28.39 -11.34
C SER A 101 -10.42 -29.10 -10.80
N VAL A 102 -10.88 -28.75 -9.59
CA VAL A 102 -12.14 -29.23 -9.01
C VAL A 102 -13.35 -28.43 -9.51
N LYS A 103 -13.17 -27.18 -9.94
CA LYS A 103 -14.24 -26.38 -10.58
C LYS A 103 -14.77 -27.02 -11.86
N ASP A 104 -13.95 -27.82 -12.54
CA ASP A 104 -14.33 -28.55 -13.76
C ASP A 104 -14.97 -29.92 -13.47
N ASN A 105 -15.11 -30.34 -12.20
CA ASN A 105 -15.71 -31.61 -11.80
C ASN A 105 -16.63 -31.45 -10.59
N GLU A 106 -17.95 -31.31 -10.83
CA GLU A 106 -19.00 -31.11 -9.81
C GLU A 106 -19.10 -32.24 -8.75
N ALA A 107 -18.38 -33.36 -8.89
CA ALA A 107 -18.54 -34.55 -8.05
C ALA A 107 -17.65 -34.64 -6.79
N SER A 108 -16.73 -33.71 -6.53
CA SER A 108 -15.64 -33.93 -5.55
C SER A 108 -15.58 -32.96 -4.34
N GLY A 109 -16.71 -32.34 -3.99
CA GLY A 109 -16.80 -31.36 -2.89
C GLY A 109 -16.35 -31.87 -1.51
N ALA A 110 -16.47 -33.16 -1.21
CA ALA A 110 -16.07 -33.73 0.08
C ALA A 110 -14.55 -33.95 0.23
N LEU A 111 -13.87 -34.31 -0.88
CA LEU A 111 -12.41 -34.53 -0.88
C LEU A 111 -11.65 -33.18 -0.85
N ALA A 112 -12.19 -32.16 -1.52
CA ALA A 112 -11.70 -30.80 -1.43
C ALA A 112 -11.84 -30.21 -0.01
N LEU A 113 -12.92 -30.53 0.70
CA LEU A 113 -13.13 -30.11 2.09
C LEU A 113 -12.18 -30.83 3.08
N ALA A 114 -11.96 -32.13 2.90
CA ALA A 114 -11.05 -32.91 3.73
C ALA A 114 -9.57 -32.50 3.55
N ASN A 115 -9.14 -32.23 2.31
CA ASN A 115 -7.80 -31.70 2.03
C ASN A 115 -7.62 -30.26 2.51
N LYS A 116 -8.68 -29.45 2.51
CA LYS A 116 -8.70 -28.09 3.08
C LYS A 116 -8.52 -28.12 4.61
N ASP A 117 -9.22 -29.00 5.33
CA ASP A 117 -9.08 -29.13 6.78
C ASP A 117 -7.71 -29.69 7.20
N ALA A 118 -7.13 -30.60 6.42
CA ALA A 118 -5.76 -31.07 6.63
C ALA A 118 -4.72 -29.96 6.38
N THR A 119 -4.93 -29.12 5.36
CA THR A 119 -4.07 -27.98 5.04
C THR A 119 -4.16 -26.88 6.10
N LEU A 120 -5.36 -26.55 6.58
CA LEU A 120 -5.58 -25.60 7.67
C LEU A 120 -5.00 -26.09 9.01
N LYS A 121 -4.96 -27.42 9.25
CA LYS A 121 -4.30 -28.01 10.43
C LYS A 121 -2.77 -28.03 10.34
N MET A 122 -2.19 -27.96 9.14
CA MET A 122 -0.73 -27.90 8.92
C MET A 122 -0.17 -26.48 8.83
N LEU A 123 -1.01 -25.49 8.52
CA LEU A 123 -0.72 -24.08 8.73
C LEU A 123 -0.82 -23.78 10.23
N LYS A 124 0.18 -24.21 11.01
CA LYS A 124 0.29 -23.77 12.41
C LYS A 124 0.32 -22.24 12.39
N PRO A 125 -0.62 -21.55 13.07
CA PRO A 125 -0.57 -20.10 13.16
C PRO A 125 0.80 -19.71 13.70
N LEU A 126 1.46 -18.80 12.99
CA LEU A 126 2.72 -18.23 13.43
C LEU A 126 2.51 -17.66 14.85
N PRO A 127 3.45 -17.82 15.79
CA PRO A 127 3.22 -17.39 17.16
C PRO A 127 2.95 -15.87 17.20
N ARG A 128 1.90 -15.47 17.93
CA ARG A 128 1.23 -14.18 17.80
C ARG A 128 1.65 -13.14 18.83
N THR A 129 2.90 -13.14 19.26
CA THR A 129 3.43 -12.12 20.18
C THR A 129 4.10 -11.02 19.36
N ILE A 130 3.59 -9.80 19.48
CA ILE A 130 4.29 -8.57 19.07
C ILE A 130 5.32 -8.31 20.15
N ASP A 131 6.46 -8.95 19.99
CA ASP A 131 7.69 -8.46 20.57
C ASP A 131 8.37 -7.64 19.46
N TRP A 132 8.80 -6.42 19.80
CA TRP A 132 9.66 -5.63 18.91
C TRP A 132 10.98 -6.38 18.66
N ALA A 133 11.36 -7.30 19.56
CA ALA A 133 12.33 -8.34 19.29
C ALA A 133 11.66 -9.43 18.43
N ARG A 134 12.05 -9.46 17.15
CA ARG A 134 11.79 -10.53 16.18
C ARG A 134 10.39 -11.19 16.24
N PRO A 135 9.40 -10.70 15.46
CA PRO A 135 8.07 -11.31 15.39
C PRO A 135 8.18 -12.80 15.15
N ALA A 136 7.39 -13.61 15.85
CA ALA A 136 7.67 -15.05 15.87
C ALA A 136 7.52 -15.73 14.49
N TRP A 137 6.86 -15.08 13.53
CA TRP A 137 6.87 -15.53 12.14
C TRP A 137 8.21 -15.36 11.44
N VAL A 138 8.97 -14.31 11.78
CA VAL A 138 10.33 -14.08 11.29
C VAL A 138 11.23 -15.21 11.78
N SER A 139 11.09 -15.60 13.05
CA SER A 139 11.81 -16.75 13.62
C SER A 139 11.45 -18.09 12.97
N ALA A 140 10.29 -18.18 12.30
CA ALA A 140 9.89 -19.36 11.54
C ALA A 140 10.46 -19.39 10.11
N LEU A 141 11.07 -18.30 9.63
CA LEU A 141 11.73 -18.27 8.32
C LEU A 141 13.09 -19.00 8.36
N PRO A 142 13.58 -19.50 7.22
CA PRO A 142 14.93 -20.01 7.11
C PRO A 142 15.95 -18.99 7.66
N PRO A 143 17.01 -19.40 8.39
CA PRO A 143 17.93 -18.47 9.05
C PRO A 143 18.52 -17.39 8.16
N HIS A 144 18.81 -17.70 6.89
CA HIS A 144 19.35 -16.72 5.93
C HIS A 144 18.33 -15.66 5.49
N MET A 145 17.03 -15.92 5.70
CA MET A 145 15.94 -15.01 5.40
C MET A 145 15.58 -14.09 6.56
N GLN A 146 15.86 -14.53 7.80
CA GLN A 146 15.48 -13.78 8.98
C GLN A 146 16.05 -12.35 8.99
N PRO A 147 17.30 -12.06 8.59
CA PRO A 147 17.83 -10.69 8.53
C PRO A 147 17.02 -9.75 7.62
N PHE A 148 16.33 -10.28 6.61
CA PHE A 148 15.44 -9.49 5.75
C PHE A 148 14.13 -9.12 6.45
N PHE A 149 13.80 -9.68 7.60
CA PHE A 149 12.53 -9.37 8.30
C PHE A 149 12.72 -9.11 9.80
N SER A 150 13.97 -9.20 10.28
CA SER A 150 14.34 -8.92 11.68
C SER A 150 14.78 -7.47 11.83
N TYR A 151 14.59 -6.92 13.03
CA TYR A 151 15.30 -5.70 13.41
C TYR A 151 16.78 -6.03 13.65
N PRO A 152 17.73 -5.15 13.25
CA PRO A 152 19.13 -5.23 13.66
C PRO A 152 19.31 -5.13 15.19
N ASP A 153 18.33 -4.64 15.93
CA ASP A 153 18.48 -4.27 17.35
C ASP A 153 17.97 -5.34 18.33
N ASP A 154 18.03 -6.63 18.00
CA ASP A 154 17.86 -7.70 19.01
C ASP A 154 18.93 -7.62 20.13
N ASP A 155 19.95 -6.76 20.00
CA ASP A 155 20.93 -6.45 21.06
C ASP A 155 20.41 -5.52 22.18
N ALA A 156 19.20 -4.98 22.08
CA ALA A 156 18.62 -4.09 23.10
C ALA A 156 18.27 -4.78 24.43
N SER A 157 18.40 -6.11 24.52
CA SER A 157 18.02 -6.89 25.70
C SER A 157 19.01 -6.82 26.88
N SER A 158 20.10 -6.03 26.83
CA SER A 158 21.07 -6.06 27.94
C SER A 158 21.49 -4.75 28.64
N ASN A 159 21.46 -3.53 28.08
CA ASN A 159 22.11 -2.40 28.79
C ASN A 159 21.57 -0.96 28.54
N GLY A 160 20.25 -0.73 28.61
CA GLY A 160 19.69 0.60 28.91
C GLY A 160 20.15 1.78 28.02
N HIS A 161 20.42 1.54 26.74
CA HIS A 161 20.86 2.59 25.81
C HIS A 161 19.67 3.33 25.17
N THR A 162 19.94 4.61 24.87
CA THR A 162 19.16 5.56 24.06
C THR A 162 18.45 4.91 22.87
N PRO A 163 17.34 5.50 22.35
CA PRO A 163 16.64 4.99 21.16
C PRO A 163 17.65 4.51 20.13
N SER A 164 17.59 3.23 19.78
CA SER A 164 18.63 2.56 19.02
C SER A 164 18.94 3.37 17.76
N SER A 165 20.23 3.55 17.47
CA SER A 165 20.71 4.30 16.30
C SER A 165 19.95 3.92 15.01
N THR A 166 19.53 2.66 14.90
CA THR A 166 18.76 2.12 13.78
C THR A 166 17.40 2.80 13.57
N LYS A 167 16.62 3.09 14.62
CA LYS A 167 15.32 3.77 14.47
C LYS A 167 15.49 5.14 13.82
N ARG A 168 16.44 5.92 14.34
CA ARG A 168 16.79 7.23 13.80
C ARG A 168 17.25 7.13 12.34
N LEU A 169 18.07 6.13 12.01
CA LEU A 169 18.53 5.93 10.64
C LEU A 169 17.38 5.56 9.68
N ILE A 170 16.39 4.77 10.13
CA ILE A 170 15.17 4.48 9.36
C ILE A 170 14.33 5.75 9.16
N GLU A 171 14.17 6.58 10.20
CA GLU A 171 13.45 7.86 10.10
C GLU A 171 14.12 8.78 9.06
N GLU A 172 15.44 8.90 9.10
CA GLU A 172 16.23 9.69 8.14
C GLU A 172 16.13 9.14 6.70
N ASP A 173 16.18 7.82 6.51
CA ASP A 173 16.00 7.19 5.19
C ASP A 173 14.59 7.42 4.65
N SER A 174 13.59 7.32 5.53
CA SER A 174 12.19 7.55 5.21
C SER A 174 11.93 9.02 4.87
N ASP A 175 12.59 9.97 5.54
CA ASP A 175 12.56 11.40 5.21
C ASP A 175 13.05 11.68 3.79
N ILE A 176 14.21 11.14 3.44
CA ILE A 176 14.79 11.24 2.09
C ILE A 176 13.81 10.65 1.08
N TYR A 177 13.25 9.49 1.39
CA TYR A 177 12.31 8.79 0.52
C TYR A 177 11.02 9.57 0.26
N ILE A 178 10.42 10.18 1.28
CA ILE A 178 9.27 11.08 1.12
C ILE A 178 9.61 12.25 0.21
N ARG A 179 10.79 12.87 0.36
CA ARG A 179 11.23 13.99 -0.48
C ARG A 179 11.40 13.57 -1.93
N LEU A 180 12.00 12.40 -2.19
CA LEU A 180 12.10 11.82 -3.54
C LEU A 180 10.72 11.67 -4.18
N SER A 181 9.80 11.05 -3.44
CA SER A 181 8.46 10.73 -3.92
C SER A 181 7.60 11.96 -4.17
N ALA A 182 7.70 12.99 -3.32
CA ALA A 182 7.04 14.28 -3.55
C ALA A 182 7.48 14.91 -4.88
N LEU A 183 8.79 14.97 -5.13
CA LEU A 183 9.34 15.53 -6.37
C LEU A 183 8.95 14.72 -7.61
N ARG A 184 8.87 13.39 -7.48
CA ARG A 184 8.38 12.50 -8.54
C ARG A 184 6.92 12.73 -8.87
N LEU A 185 6.08 12.88 -7.85
CA LEU A 185 4.67 13.15 -8.04
C LEU A 185 4.46 14.52 -8.69
N ILE A 186 5.20 15.55 -8.27
CA ILE A 186 5.17 16.88 -8.90
C ILE A 186 5.59 16.78 -10.37
N ASP A 187 6.75 16.18 -10.66
CA ASP A 187 7.23 15.99 -12.03
C ASP A 187 6.21 15.22 -12.90
N PHE A 188 5.56 14.22 -12.32
CA PHE A 188 4.52 13.45 -12.98
C PHE A 188 3.27 14.28 -13.25
N LEU A 189 2.74 15.01 -12.27
CA LEU A 189 1.55 15.85 -12.45
C LEU A 189 1.82 17.01 -13.42
N ASP A 190 2.98 17.66 -13.32
CA ASP A 190 3.43 18.70 -14.24
C ASP A 190 3.51 18.17 -15.69
N SER A 191 4.01 16.93 -15.89
CA SER A 191 4.08 16.33 -17.23
C SER A 191 2.70 15.98 -17.82
N HIS A 192 1.63 16.03 -17.02
CA HIS A 192 0.25 15.82 -17.45
C HIS A 192 -0.57 17.12 -17.44
N ASN A 193 0.10 18.28 -17.44
CA ASN A 193 -0.51 19.60 -17.43
C ASN A 193 -1.47 19.83 -16.25
N ILE A 194 -1.20 19.22 -15.09
CA ILE A 194 -1.91 19.52 -13.86
C ILE A 194 -1.26 20.74 -13.20
N PRO A 195 -1.96 21.89 -13.12
CA PRO A 195 -1.39 23.09 -12.52
C PRO A 195 -1.13 22.87 -11.02
N ARG A 196 -0.05 23.47 -10.51
CA ARG A 196 0.38 23.29 -9.10
C ARG A 196 -0.58 23.96 -8.12
N GLU A 197 -1.40 24.91 -8.55
CA GLU A 197 -2.49 25.50 -7.78
C GLU A 197 -3.62 24.51 -7.50
N CYS A 198 -3.76 23.45 -8.30
CA CYS A 198 -4.81 22.45 -8.16
C CYS A 198 -4.49 21.36 -7.14
N TYR A 199 -3.25 21.29 -6.62
CA TYR A 199 -2.88 20.32 -5.61
C TYR A 199 -1.86 20.85 -4.59
N ARG A 200 -1.83 20.25 -3.40
CA ARG A 200 -0.81 20.47 -2.38
C ARG A 200 -0.39 19.15 -1.78
N LEU A 201 0.90 18.99 -1.52
CA LEU A 201 1.44 17.77 -0.92
C LEU A 201 1.73 17.98 0.56
N TYR A 202 1.38 16.99 1.38
CA TYR A 202 1.58 16.99 2.81
C TYR A 202 2.27 15.70 3.25
N SER A 203 2.95 15.72 4.39
CA SER A 203 3.43 14.51 5.07
C SER A 203 3.37 14.69 6.59
N ASP A 204 3.14 13.60 7.29
CA ASP A 204 3.19 13.57 8.75
C ASP A 204 4.52 12.96 9.22
N PRO A 205 5.49 13.76 9.71
CA PRO A 205 6.76 13.24 10.21
C PRO A 205 6.60 12.29 11.40
N THR A 206 5.49 12.36 12.13
CA THR A 206 5.25 11.55 13.33
C THR A 206 4.67 10.17 13.02
N SER A 207 4.21 9.91 11.78
CA SER A 207 3.53 8.66 11.44
C SER A 207 4.39 7.41 11.59
N LEU A 208 5.71 7.50 11.47
CA LEU A 208 6.61 6.36 11.68
C LEU A 208 6.59 5.83 13.12
N GLY A 209 6.20 6.65 14.09
CA GLY A 209 6.11 6.24 15.49
C GLY A 209 5.08 5.15 15.78
N ASN A 210 4.06 5.00 14.91
CA ASN A 210 2.95 4.07 15.09
C ASN A 210 2.95 2.90 14.09
N ILE A 211 3.90 2.89 13.15
CA ILE A 211 3.94 1.88 12.08
C ILE A 211 4.67 0.64 12.56
N ASN A 212 4.14 -0.53 12.22
CA ASN A 212 4.82 -1.79 12.46
C ASN A 212 6.02 -1.92 11.49
N VAL A 213 7.22 -1.68 12.01
CA VAL A 213 8.48 -1.54 11.26
C VAL A 213 8.98 -2.85 10.64
N VAL A 214 8.34 -3.98 10.95
CA VAL A 214 8.78 -5.33 10.55
C VAL A 214 8.81 -5.53 9.03
N ILE A 215 8.00 -4.79 8.28
CA ILE A 215 7.99 -4.86 6.81
C ILE A 215 8.64 -3.58 6.25
N ARG A 216 9.91 -3.65 5.87
CA ARG A 216 10.61 -2.49 5.29
C ARG A 216 10.25 -2.38 3.82
N HIS A 217 9.81 -1.20 3.40
CA HIS A 217 9.29 -0.98 2.04
C HIS A 217 10.33 -1.31 0.95
N CYS A 218 11.60 -0.98 1.22
CA CYS A 218 12.74 -1.23 0.33
C CYS A 218 13.03 -2.71 0.04
N GLN A 219 12.43 -3.65 0.77
CA GLN A 219 12.66 -5.08 0.56
C GLN A 219 11.98 -5.61 -0.70
N HIS A 220 10.96 -4.91 -1.19
CA HIS A 220 10.15 -5.38 -2.31
C HIS A 220 10.64 -4.89 -3.68
N LYS A 221 11.10 -3.64 -3.81
CA LYS A 221 11.55 -3.03 -5.09
C LYS A 221 12.57 -1.91 -4.86
N GLU A 222 13.48 -1.69 -5.83
CA GLU A 222 14.42 -0.56 -5.87
C GLU A 222 13.75 0.74 -6.31
N ASP A 223 12.56 0.99 -5.79
CA ASP A 223 11.69 2.07 -6.24
C ASP A 223 12.22 3.47 -5.86
N HIS A 224 13.12 3.55 -4.88
CA HIS A 224 13.91 4.74 -4.57
C HIS A 224 14.84 5.15 -5.73
N THR A 225 15.04 4.32 -6.75
CA THR A 225 15.82 4.67 -7.96
C THR A 225 14.96 5.21 -9.10
N PHE A 226 13.63 5.25 -8.98
CA PHE A 226 12.76 5.70 -10.07
C PHE A 226 13.04 7.13 -10.52
N GLY A 227 13.11 7.32 -11.83
CA GLY A 227 13.47 8.60 -12.44
C GLY A 227 14.92 9.03 -12.24
N PHE A 228 15.79 8.19 -11.68
CA PHE A 228 17.23 8.46 -11.67
C PHE A 228 17.73 8.58 -13.12
N ASN A 229 18.62 9.54 -13.35
CA ASN A 229 19.28 9.67 -14.64
C ASN A 229 20.43 8.66 -14.75
N LYS A 230 21.10 8.62 -15.91
CA LYS A 230 22.21 7.69 -16.17
C LYS A 230 23.33 7.79 -15.12
N LEU A 231 23.74 9.00 -14.75
CA LEU A 231 24.82 9.23 -13.78
C LEU A 231 24.43 8.79 -12.38
N GLU A 232 23.20 9.05 -11.95
CA GLU A 232 22.68 8.63 -10.65
C GLU A 232 22.56 7.10 -10.56
N ILE A 233 22.17 6.43 -11.64
CA ILE A 233 22.18 4.97 -11.74
C ILE A 233 23.61 4.41 -11.71
N GLU A 234 24.58 5.07 -12.35
CA GLU A 234 25.98 4.69 -12.29
C GLU A 234 26.54 4.83 -10.86
N ASP A 235 26.27 5.95 -10.18
CA ASP A 235 26.64 6.17 -8.78
C ASP A 235 26.00 5.14 -7.85
N TYR A 236 24.71 4.83 -8.05
CA TYR A 236 23.98 3.80 -7.31
C TYR A 236 24.67 2.43 -7.47
N LYS A 237 24.97 2.03 -8.71
CA LYS A 237 25.66 0.76 -9.00
C LYS A 237 27.07 0.73 -8.41
N ALA A 238 27.78 1.85 -8.43
CA ALA A 238 29.12 1.96 -7.84
C ALA A 238 29.06 1.75 -6.31
N ALA A 239 28.09 2.37 -5.62
CA ALA A 239 27.89 2.18 -4.19
C ALA A 239 27.68 0.71 -3.81
N TYR A 240 26.83 -0.02 -4.55
CA TYR A 240 26.64 -1.45 -4.35
C TYR A 240 27.87 -2.28 -4.72
N ALA A 241 28.54 -1.98 -5.84
CA ALA A 241 29.72 -2.73 -6.27
C ALA A 241 30.87 -2.63 -5.26
N GLU A 242 31.08 -1.45 -4.66
CA GLU A 242 32.06 -1.26 -3.60
C GLU A 242 31.67 -1.99 -2.31
N TYR A 243 30.40 -1.89 -1.90
CA TYR A 243 29.89 -2.69 -0.77
C TYR A 243 30.14 -4.18 -0.96
N HIS A 244 29.85 -4.71 -2.16
CA HIS A 244 30.11 -6.11 -2.49
C HIS A 244 31.60 -6.45 -2.44
N LYS A 245 32.51 -5.59 -2.92
CA LYS A 245 33.97 -5.83 -2.80
C LYS A 245 34.41 -5.90 -1.34
N GLU A 246 33.91 -5.00 -0.51
CA GLU A 246 34.27 -4.89 0.91
C GLU A 246 33.70 -6.06 1.74
N HIS A 247 32.56 -6.64 1.35
CA HIS A 247 31.80 -7.60 2.17
C HIS A 247 31.71 -9.03 1.60
N MET A 248 32.14 -9.28 0.34
CA MET A 248 32.10 -10.63 -0.28
C MET A 248 33.39 -11.46 -0.12
N TRP A 249 34.38 -11.04 0.67
CA TRP A 249 35.69 -11.74 0.75
C TRP A 249 35.87 -12.70 1.94
N ALA A 250 34.80 -13.33 2.41
CA ALA A 250 34.92 -14.52 3.23
C ALA A 250 33.98 -15.62 2.72
N THR A 251 34.28 -16.19 1.57
CA THR A 251 33.96 -17.62 1.35
C THR A 251 34.90 -18.41 2.25
N GLU A 252 34.52 -18.63 3.50
CA GLU A 252 35.12 -19.73 4.25
C GLU A 252 34.63 -21.01 3.57
N ALA A 253 35.56 -21.77 2.98
CA ALA A 253 35.26 -23.16 2.67
C ALA A 253 34.85 -23.83 3.98
N ASP A 254 33.75 -24.57 3.99
CA ASP A 254 33.47 -25.39 5.15
C ASP A 254 34.62 -26.40 5.35
N HIS A 255 34.66 -27.04 6.52
CA HIS A 255 35.72 -27.97 6.88
C HIS A 255 35.75 -29.21 5.96
N MET A 256 34.79 -29.32 5.04
CA MET A 256 34.62 -30.39 4.06
C MET A 256 34.95 -29.96 2.61
N GLY A 257 35.43 -28.73 2.39
CA GLY A 257 35.81 -28.25 1.07
C GLY A 257 34.63 -27.94 0.14
N HIS A 258 33.41 -27.87 0.66
CA HIS A 258 32.31 -27.30 -0.07
C HIS A 258 32.44 -25.77 -0.02
N MET A 259 32.35 -25.12 -1.19
CA MET A 259 32.12 -23.69 -1.23
C MET A 259 30.75 -23.43 -0.60
N GLU A 260 30.72 -23.08 0.69
CA GLU A 260 29.54 -22.42 1.24
C GLU A 260 29.28 -21.19 0.37
N ARG A 261 28.02 -21.04 -0.07
CA ARG A 261 27.61 -19.81 -0.75
C ARG A 261 28.00 -18.65 0.16
N PRO A 262 28.58 -17.55 -0.36
CA PRO A 262 28.87 -16.38 0.45
C PRO A 262 27.60 -15.99 1.18
N LYS A 263 27.62 -16.15 2.51
CA LYS A 263 26.55 -15.64 3.36
C LYS A 263 26.64 -14.14 3.18
N LEU A 264 25.66 -13.54 2.51
CA LEU A 264 25.36 -12.15 2.74
C LEU A 264 25.15 -12.07 4.26
N LYS A 265 26.15 -11.56 4.98
CA LYS A 265 25.86 -10.90 6.24
C LYS A 265 24.92 -9.79 5.82
N GLY A 266 23.61 -10.01 5.95
CA GLY A 266 22.57 -9.04 5.69
C GLY A 266 22.59 -7.91 6.72
N ASP A 267 23.76 -7.64 7.29
CA ASP A 267 23.97 -6.62 8.28
C ASP A 267 23.92 -5.28 7.55
N PRO A 268 23.10 -4.33 8.02
CA PRO A 268 23.07 -2.98 7.47
C PRO A 268 24.49 -2.40 7.47
N SER A 269 24.99 -1.92 6.32
CA SER A 269 26.27 -1.21 6.25
C SER A 269 26.03 0.30 6.33
N PRO A 270 26.51 0.97 7.40
CA PRO A 270 26.45 2.43 7.50
C PRO A 270 27.10 3.12 6.29
N GLU A 271 28.19 2.58 5.76
CA GLU A 271 28.92 3.11 4.61
C GLU A 271 28.08 3.04 3.33
N LEU A 272 27.45 1.88 3.06
CA LEU A 272 26.52 1.74 1.94
C LEU A 272 25.36 2.72 2.09
N ARG A 273 24.77 2.83 3.29
CA ARG A 273 23.69 3.77 3.58
C ARG A 273 24.09 5.21 3.24
N ILE A 274 25.26 5.65 3.72
CA ILE A 274 25.78 7.00 3.45
C ILE A 274 25.92 7.25 1.94
N ARG A 275 26.48 6.28 1.20
CA ARG A 275 26.65 6.40 -0.26
C ARG A 275 25.29 6.47 -0.96
N LEU A 276 24.33 5.61 -0.60
CA LEU A 276 22.99 5.61 -1.19
C LEU A 276 22.19 6.88 -0.88
N ARG A 277 22.27 7.40 0.35
CA ARG A 277 21.71 8.71 0.72
C ARG A 277 22.29 9.82 -0.15
N ALA A 278 23.59 9.81 -0.39
CA ALA A 278 24.24 10.80 -1.26
C ALA A 278 23.69 10.77 -2.70
N VAL A 279 23.44 9.58 -3.26
CA VAL A 279 22.79 9.45 -4.59
C VAL A 279 21.36 10.01 -4.57
N CYS A 280 20.59 9.70 -3.53
CA CYS A 280 19.23 10.23 -3.36
C CYS A 280 19.22 11.77 -3.25
N GLU A 281 20.15 12.36 -2.49
CA GLU A 281 20.27 13.81 -2.38
C GLU A 281 20.69 14.47 -3.70
N LYS A 282 21.57 13.83 -4.50
CA LYS A 282 21.88 14.29 -5.87
C LYS A 282 20.62 14.36 -6.73
N TYR A 283 19.76 13.33 -6.67
CA TYR A 283 18.47 13.33 -7.35
C TYR A 283 17.58 14.49 -6.85
N ILE A 284 17.45 14.66 -5.53
CA ILE A 284 16.60 15.70 -4.94
C ILE A 284 17.05 17.08 -5.41
N GLN A 285 18.35 17.35 -5.38
CA GLN A 285 18.92 18.61 -5.85
C GLN A 285 18.66 18.84 -7.35
N ARG A 286 18.85 17.81 -8.19
CA ARG A 286 18.57 17.89 -9.62
C ARG A 286 17.10 18.19 -9.89
N MET A 287 16.19 17.45 -9.26
CA MET A 287 14.75 17.60 -9.47
C MET A 287 14.23 18.92 -8.92
N THR A 288 14.72 19.36 -7.77
CA THR A 288 14.40 20.69 -7.20
C THR A 288 14.76 21.80 -8.19
N ARG A 289 15.97 21.75 -8.78
CA ARG A 289 16.38 22.71 -9.83
C ARG A 289 15.52 22.59 -11.09
N LYS A 290 15.29 21.38 -11.60
CA LYS A 290 14.46 21.11 -12.79
C LYS A 290 13.05 21.71 -12.63
N LEU A 291 12.46 21.53 -11.45
CA LEU A 291 11.09 21.93 -11.13
C LEU A 291 10.98 23.39 -10.66
N GLY A 292 12.08 24.14 -10.60
CA GLY A 292 12.11 25.53 -10.15
C GLY A 292 11.70 25.71 -8.68
N ILE A 293 11.89 24.68 -7.85
CA ILE A 293 11.53 24.69 -6.44
C ILE A 293 12.66 25.35 -5.65
N LYS A 294 12.33 26.32 -4.80
CA LYS A 294 13.35 27.09 -4.03
C LYS A 294 13.77 26.41 -2.74
N SER A 295 12.86 25.70 -2.07
CA SER A 295 13.12 25.00 -0.80
C SER A 295 12.08 23.91 -0.52
N PRO A 296 12.36 22.94 0.38
CA PRO A 296 11.41 21.89 0.81
C PRO A 296 10.04 22.39 1.24
N GLU A 297 10.00 23.50 1.97
CA GLU A 297 8.79 24.11 2.51
C GLU A 297 7.86 24.63 1.41
N ASN A 298 8.37 24.79 0.18
CA ASN A 298 7.58 25.26 -0.96
C ASN A 298 6.81 24.15 -1.67
N TYR A 299 7.05 22.87 -1.35
CA TYR A 299 6.43 21.76 -2.06
C TYR A 299 5.92 20.61 -1.19
N LEU A 300 6.34 20.54 0.07
CA LEU A 300 5.87 19.53 1.01
C LEU A 300 5.56 20.18 2.37
N TYR A 301 4.27 20.25 2.69
CA TYR A 301 3.76 20.87 3.90
C TYR A 301 3.60 19.85 5.04
N GLY A 302 3.49 20.33 6.28
CA GLY A 302 3.20 19.47 7.43
C GLY A 302 1.75 19.02 7.44
N PHE A 303 1.49 17.76 7.82
CA PHE A 303 0.13 17.23 7.91
C PHE A 303 -0.79 18.05 8.83
N ASP A 304 -0.26 18.60 9.92
CA ASP A 304 -1.03 19.47 10.83
C ASP A 304 -1.51 20.75 10.15
N SER A 305 -0.70 21.36 9.27
CA SER A 305 -1.14 22.57 8.56
C SER A 305 -2.30 22.26 7.62
N MET A 306 -2.37 21.05 7.06
CA MET A 306 -3.50 20.59 6.27
C MET A 306 -4.80 20.57 7.10
N ILE A 307 -4.71 20.04 8.32
CA ILE A 307 -5.82 19.94 9.27
C ILE A 307 -6.27 21.33 9.69
N ASP A 308 -5.34 22.22 10.03
CA ASP A 308 -5.64 23.59 10.44
C ASP A 308 -6.35 24.37 9.31
N GLU A 309 -5.89 24.24 8.07
CA GLU A 309 -6.56 24.80 6.90
C GLU A 309 -8.01 24.29 6.74
N ASP A 310 -8.22 22.98 6.94
CA ASP A 310 -9.54 22.35 6.82
C ASP A 310 -10.49 22.72 7.96
N LEU A 311 -9.97 22.88 9.18
CA LEU A 311 -10.72 23.38 10.33
C LEU A 311 -11.13 24.84 10.16
N ALA A 312 -10.24 25.69 9.62
CA ALA A 312 -10.53 27.09 9.34
C ALA A 312 -11.63 27.29 8.28
N THR A 313 -11.88 26.28 7.45
CA THR A 313 -12.84 26.31 6.33
C THR A 313 -14.02 25.35 6.55
N ALA A 314 -14.19 24.82 7.76
CA ALA A 314 -15.08 23.71 8.12
C ALA A 314 -16.54 23.80 7.64
N PRO A 315 -17.22 24.97 7.58
CA PRO A 315 -18.57 25.04 7.01
C PRO A 315 -18.66 24.60 5.54
N ALA A 316 -17.55 24.63 4.79
CA ALA A 316 -17.49 24.24 3.38
C ALA A 316 -17.37 22.71 3.15
N PHE A 317 -17.09 21.92 4.19
CA PHE A 317 -16.77 20.49 4.08
C PHE A 317 -17.78 19.58 4.78
N ALA A 318 -19.06 19.95 4.80
CA ALA A 318 -20.14 19.15 5.37
C ALA A 318 -20.10 17.66 4.92
N THR A 319 -19.63 17.41 3.69
CA THR A 319 -19.30 16.07 3.19
C THR A 319 -17.99 16.08 2.40
N SER A 320 -17.02 15.25 2.78
CA SER A 320 -15.75 15.06 2.06
C SER A 320 -15.65 13.67 1.42
N ARG A 321 -15.03 13.57 0.23
CA ARG A 321 -14.52 12.29 -0.29
C ARG A 321 -13.02 12.20 -0.14
N ILE A 322 -12.61 11.08 0.42
CA ILE A 322 -11.22 10.78 0.79
C ILE A 322 -10.83 9.50 0.09
N LEU A 323 -9.69 9.51 -0.60
CA LEU A 323 -9.07 8.29 -1.15
C LEU A 323 -7.94 7.83 -0.23
N VAL A 324 -7.78 6.53 -0.04
CA VAL A 324 -6.71 5.93 0.78
C VAL A 324 -6.07 4.78 -0.01
N GLY A 325 -4.96 5.05 -0.70
CA GLY A 325 -4.14 4.06 -1.41
C GLY A 325 -3.01 3.48 -0.57
N GLY A 326 -2.70 4.09 0.59
CA GLY A 326 -1.67 3.64 1.53
C GLY A 326 -2.21 3.11 2.87
N PRO A 327 -1.38 3.14 3.93
CA PRO A 327 -1.83 2.84 5.28
C PRO A 327 -2.94 3.77 5.73
N PHE A 328 -3.74 3.29 6.67
CA PHE A 328 -4.88 4.04 7.20
C PHE A 328 -4.50 5.04 8.30
N THR A 329 -3.20 5.16 8.62
CA THR A 329 -2.65 5.98 9.71
C THR A 329 -3.08 7.45 9.61
N GLU A 330 -2.74 8.14 8.53
CA GLU A 330 -3.06 9.56 8.38
C GLU A 330 -4.55 9.78 8.13
N ALA A 331 -5.22 8.88 7.41
CA ALA A 331 -6.66 8.96 7.17
C ALA A 331 -7.44 8.90 8.49
N PHE A 332 -7.07 7.99 9.40
CA PHE A 332 -7.66 7.88 10.73
C PHE A 332 -7.37 9.11 11.59
N LYS A 333 -6.11 9.58 11.63
CA LYS A 333 -5.74 10.82 12.34
C LYS A 333 -6.57 12.03 11.86
N TYR A 334 -6.78 12.14 10.55
CA TYR A 334 -7.56 13.20 9.94
C TYR A 334 -9.02 13.19 10.42
N VAL A 335 -9.73 12.07 10.28
CA VAL A 335 -11.17 12.00 10.62
C VAL A 335 -11.46 12.10 12.11
N LYS A 336 -10.47 11.85 12.98
CA LYS A 336 -10.61 12.14 14.41
C LYS A 336 -10.58 13.63 14.73
N ARG A 337 -9.87 14.42 13.92
CA ARG A 337 -9.59 15.84 14.20
C ARG A 337 -10.49 16.78 13.41
N VAL A 338 -10.85 16.41 12.20
CA VAL A 338 -11.73 17.20 11.35
C VAL A 338 -13.15 16.65 11.44
N SER A 339 -14.08 17.46 11.95
CA SER A 339 -15.50 17.09 11.98
C SER A 339 -16.13 17.19 10.59
N GLY A 340 -17.04 16.27 10.28
CA GLY A 340 -17.77 16.28 9.02
C GLY A 340 -18.26 14.89 8.63
N ARG A 341 -19.03 14.79 7.55
CA ARG A 341 -19.34 13.49 6.94
C ARG A 341 -18.21 13.09 6.01
N HIS A 342 -17.56 11.97 6.27
CA HIS A 342 -16.43 11.50 5.47
C HIS A 342 -16.81 10.22 4.73
N ASN A 343 -16.76 10.26 3.40
CA ASN A 343 -16.84 9.06 2.56
C ASN A 343 -15.42 8.66 2.19
N ILE A 344 -14.91 7.60 2.81
CA ILE A 344 -13.54 7.12 2.63
C ILE A 344 -13.56 5.93 1.68
N TYR A 345 -12.81 6.03 0.58
CA TYR A 345 -12.59 4.95 -0.37
C TYR A 345 -11.16 4.47 -0.19
N GLY A 346 -10.97 3.29 0.38
CA GLY A 346 -9.66 2.78 0.76
C GLY A 346 -9.34 1.45 0.11
N MET A 347 -8.09 1.30 -0.34
CA MET A 347 -7.54 0.03 -0.77
C MET A 347 -7.19 -0.81 0.45
N GLY A 348 -8.01 -1.83 0.71
CA GLY A 348 -7.90 -2.61 1.94
C GLY A 348 -9.06 -3.58 2.11
N GLY A 349 -8.96 -4.37 3.17
CA GLY A 349 -9.84 -5.51 3.40
C GLY A 349 -9.52 -6.73 2.53
N SER A 350 -10.01 -7.89 2.97
CA SER A 350 -9.96 -9.13 2.22
C SER A 350 -11.33 -9.79 2.30
N ILE A 351 -11.78 -10.35 1.19
CA ILE A 351 -13.04 -11.10 1.14
C ILE A 351 -12.90 -12.50 1.72
N TYR A 352 -11.66 -13.01 1.82
CA TYR A 352 -11.38 -14.33 2.33
C TYR A 352 -10.83 -14.21 3.75
N ALA A 353 -11.62 -14.68 4.72
CA ALA A 353 -11.24 -14.64 6.13
C ALA A 353 -9.96 -15.44 6.44
N ASP A 354 -9.57 -16.37 5.57
CA ASP A 354 -8.32 -17.16 5.69
C ASP A 354 -7.10 -16.46 5.07
N GLY A 355 -7.25 -15.25 4.51
CA GLY A 355 -6.13 -14.47 3.96
C GLY A 355 -5.54 -15.07 2.68
N ARG A 356 -6.14 -16.11 2.09
CA ARG A 356 -5.55 -16.89 0.97
C ARG A 356 -5.22 -16.10 -0.29
N SER A 357 -5.82 -14.92 -0.45
CA SER A 357 -5.54 -14.00 -1.56
C SER A 357 -4.31 -13.13 -1.32
N ASN A 358 -3.82 -13.05 -0.07
CA ASN A 358 -2.78 -12.15 0.37
C ASN A 358 -1.54 -12.93 0.81
N LEU A 359 -0.41 -12.24 0.78
CA LEU A 359 0.84 -12.78 1.28
C LEU A 359 0.82 -12.94 2.81
N LEU A 360 0.10 -12.04 3.48
CA LEU A 360 -0.02 -11.95 4.92
C LEU A 360 -1.50 -12.10 5.29
N ASP A 361 -1.77 -12.43 6.56
CA ASP A 361 -3.14 -12.59 7.08
C ASP A 361 -4.02 -11.35 6.86
N ASN A 362 -3.40 -10.17 6.79
CA ASN A 362 -4.04 -8.90 6.45
C ASN A 362 -3.50 -8.36 5.11
N PRO A 363 -4.30 -7.61 4.35
CA PRO A 363 -3.81 -6.84 3.21
C PRO A 363 -2.66 -5.91 3.62
N PHE A 364 -1.73 -5.66 2.71
CA PHE A 364 -0.49 -4.91 3.00
C PHE A 364 -0.75 -3.54 3.67
N ASN A 365 -1.69 -2.75 3.15
CA ASN A 365 -2.04 -1.44 3.73
C ASN A 365 -2.60 -1.52 5.14
N PHE A 366 -3.30 -2.60 5.49
CA PHE A 366 -3.76 -2.85 6.86
C PHE A 366 -2.60 -3.33 7.73
N GLN A 367 -1.76 -4.21 7.20
CA GLN A 367 -0.68 -4.82 7.97
C GLN A 367 0.35 -3.81 8.47
N VAL A 368 0.57 -2.72 7.74
CA VAL A 368 1.52 -1.68 8.12
C VAL A 368 1.07 -0.89 9.35
N ASP A 369 -0.23 -0.63 9.49
CA ASP A 369 -0.80 -0.02 10.69
C ASP A 369 -2.20 -0.59 10.96
N LEU A 370 -2.20 -1.77 11.58
CA LEU A 370 -3.42 -2.52 11.82
C LEU A 370 -4.30 -1.87 12.89
N CYS A 371 -3.69 -1.14 13.83
CA CYS A 371 -4.39 -0.36 14.84
C CYS A 371 -5.23 0.73 14.20
N SER A 372 -4.63 1.58 13.35
CA SER A 372 -5.37 2.65 12.67
C SER A 372 -6.44 2.11 11.72
N ALA A 373 -6.18 1.00 11.04
CA ALA A 373 -7.18 0.33 10.20
C ALA A 373 -8.36 -0.20 11.03
N ALA A 374 -8.10 -0.86 12.16
CA ALA A 374 -9.13 -1.37 13.06
C ALA A 374 -9.94 -0.24 13.69
N ASP A 375 -9.27 0.82 14.15
CA ASP A 375 -9.93 1.96 14.77
C ASP A 375 -10.80 2.74 13.78
N LEU A 376 -10.36 2.89 12.53
CA LEU A 376 -11.19 3.50 11.50
C LEU A 376 -12.42 2.63 11.19
N ALA A 377 -12.27 1.32 11.12
CA ALA A 377 -13.40 0.40 10.95
C ALA A 377 -14.35 0.44 12.16
N ASN A 378 -13.82 0.49 13.38
CA ASN A 378 -14.59 0.68 14.61
C ASN A 378 -15.40 1.98 14.57
N LEU A 379 -14.77 3.08 14.16
CA LEU A 379 -15.43 4.39 14.01
C LEU A 379 -16.56 4.32 12.99
N ALA A 380 -16.31 3.75 11.80
CA ALA A 380 -17.31 3.60 10.75
C ALA A 380 -18.50 2.74 11.20
N SER A 381 -18.28 1.66 11.96
CA SER A 381 -19.33 0.75 12.40
C SER A 381 -20.29 1.34 13.44
N GLN A 382 -20.04 2.54 13.98
CA GLN A 382 -20.95 3.19 14.91
C GLN A 382 -22.26 3.62 14.23
N LYS A 383 -23.39 3.45 14.93
CA LYS A 383 -24.73 3.75 14.40
C LYS A 383 -24.89 5.20 13.92
N GLU A 384 -24.26 6.13 14.63
CA GLU A 384 -24.29 7.57 14.35
C GLU A 384 -22.99 8.07 13.70
N SER A 385 -22.20 7.14 13.14
CA SER A 385 -20.93 7.48 12.49
C SER A 385 -21.14 8.49 11.38
N THR A 386 -20.31 9.54 11.39
CA THR A 386 -20.19 10.47 10.26
C THR A 386 -19.22 9.94 9.20
N VAL A 387 -18.48 8.86 9.50
CA VAL A 387 -17.59 8.18 8.58
C VAL A 387 -18.33 7.03 7.90
N ARG A 388 -18.29 7.01 6.57
CA ARG A 388 -18.67 5.86 5.72
C ARG A 388 -17.41 5.32 5.07
N LEU A 389 -17.22 4.02 5.15
CA LEU A 389 -16.00 3.36 4.68
C LEU A 389 -16.31 2.42 3.52
N TYR A 390 -15.69 2.67 2.38
CA TYR A 390 -15.78 1.86 1.16
C TYR A 390 -14.42 1.18 0.93
N LEU A 391 -14.38 -0.13 1.09
CA LEU A 391 -13.15 -0.92 0.99
C LEU A 391 -13.07 -1.61 -0.37
N LEU A 392 -11.97 -1.39 -1.08
CA LEU A 392 -11.59 -2.13 -2.28
C LEU A 392 -10.60 -3.23 -1.90
N PRO A 393 -11.02 -4.51 -1.83
CA PRO A 393 -10.12 -5.60 -1.53
C PRO A 393 -9.20 -5.90 -2.72
N THR A 394 -7.98 -6.38 -2.47
CA THR A 394 -6.99 -6.69 -3.53
C THR A 394 -7.50 -7.65 -4.60
N GLU A 395 -8.43 -8.51 -4.21
CA GLU A 395 -9.11 -9.49 -5.05
C GLU A 395 -9.85 -8.85 -6.21
N CYS A 396 -10.33 -7.61 -6.06
CA CYS A 396 -10.97 -6.86 -7.14
C CYS A 396 -9.96 -6.37 -8.20
N GLY A 397 -8.71 -6.08 -7.83
CA GLY A 397 -7.68 -5.60 -8.77
C GLY A 397 -6.68 -6.66 -9.23
N LYS A 398 -6.73 -7.88 -8.68
CA LYS A 398 -5.94 -9.04 -9.15
C LYS A 398 -6.59 -9.75 -10.34
N ASP A 399 -7.81 -9.37 -10.70
CA ASP A 399 -8.56 -10.01 -11.76
C ASP A 399 -8.06 -9.59 -13.15
N ARG A 400 -8.11 -10.50 -14.12
CA ARG A 400 -7.68 -10.26 -15.51
C ARG A 400 -8.38 -9.06 -16.17
N TYR A 401 -9.60 -8.71 -15.72
CA TYR A 401 -10.38 -7.61 -16.28
C TYR A 401 -10.00 -6.24 -15.72
N THR A 402 -9.34 -6.20 -14.56
CA THR A 402 -8.99 -4.95 -13.85
C THR A 402 -7.50 -4.67 -13.83
N VAL A 403 -6.65 -5.67 -14.15
CA VAL A 403 -5.23 -5.44 -14.45
C VAL A 403 -5.05 -4.75 -15.81
N LEU A 404 -4.00 -3.94 -15.92
CA LEU A 404 -3.61 -3.32 -17.18
C LEU A 404 -2.97 -4.37 -18.09
N GLN A 405 -3.69 -4.71 -19.16
CA GLN A 405 -3.22 -5.60 -20.21
C GLN A 405 -2.18 -4.90 -21.08
N LYS A 406 -1.43 -5.69 -21.86
CA LYS A 406 -0.36 -5.16 -22.73
C LYS A 406 -0.88 -4.10 -23.69
N GLU A 407 -2.04 -4.32 -24.30
CA GLU A 407 -2.67 -3.40 -25.24
C GLU A 407 -3.04 -2.08 -24.56
N ALA A 408 -3.65 -2.16 -23.37
CA ALA A 408 -4.00 -0.99 -22.58
C ALA A 408 -2.76 -0.21 -22.12
N LYS A 409 -1.65 -0.91 -21.81
CA LYS A 409 -0.35 -0.27 -21.54
C LYS A 409 0.20 0.46 -22.75
N LEU A 410 0.13 -0.15 -23.94
CA LEU A 410 0.59 0.50 -25.17
C LEU A 410 -0.24 1.75 -25.48
N SER A 411 -1.56 1.70 -25.28
CA SER A 411 -2.42 2.88 -25.38
C SER A 411 -2.05 3.94 -24.34
N LEU A 412 -1.81 3.54 -23.09
CA LEU A 412 -1.38 4.44 -22.03
C LEU A 412 -0.02 5.08 -22.35
N GLU A 413 0.93 4.31 -22.87
CA GLU A 413 2.26 4.80 -23.25
C GLU A 413 2.19 5.75 -24.45
N ALA A 414 1.26 5.52 -25.38
CA ALA A 414 1.03 6.43 -26.49
C ALA A 414 0.46 7.79 -26.03
N ILE A 415 -0.41 7.79 -25.02
CA ILE A 415 -1.00 9.01 -24.45
C ILE A 415 -0.02 9.69 -23.47
N SER A 416 0.65 8.88 -22.65
CA SER A 416 1.61 9.28 -21.64
C SER A 416 2.81 8.33 -21.62
N PRO A 417 3.87 8.66 -22.39
CA PRO A 417 5.13 7.92 -22.35
C PRO A 417 5.72 7.84 -20.93
N ARG A 418 5.48 8.87 -20.12
CA ARG A 418 5.94 8.95 -18.73
C ARG A 418 5.25 7.90 -17.85
N ALA A 419 3.95 7.69 -18.00
CA ALA A 419 3.21 6.67 -17.26
C ALA A 419 3.66 5.25 -17.67
N GLY A 420 3.86 5.02 -18.98
CA GLY A 420 4.41 3.77 -19.50
C GLY A 420 5.77 3.44 -18.90
N LEU A 421 6.70 4.41 -18.90
CA LEU A 421 8.03 4.25 -18.30
C LEU A 421 7.98 3.93 -16.80
N LEU A 422 7.09 4.60 -16.06
CA LEU A 422 6.96 4.38 -14.62
C LEU A 422 6.47 2.96 -14.31
N LEU A 423 5.50 2.46 -15.08
CA LEU A 423 5.03 1.07 -14.96
C LEU A 423 6.10 0.06 -15.34
N ASP A 424 6.84 0.30 -16.42
CA ASP A 424 7.93 -0.59 -16.85
C ASP A 424 9.01 -0.69 -15.77
N GLN A 425 9.39 0.43 -15.16
CA GLN A 425 10.35 0.48 -14.06
C GLN A 425 9.82 -0.25 -12.82
N TYR A 426 8.55 -0.09 -12.47
CA TYR A 426 7.97 -0.71 -11.28
C TYR A 426 7.71 -2.20 -11.43
N HIS A 427 7.26 -2.66 -12.59
CA HIS A 427 6.94 -4.06 -12.83
C HIS A 427 8.06 -4.83 -13.54
N GLU A 428 9.21 -4.20 -13.78
CA GLU A 428 10.34 -4.79 -14.51
C GLU A 428 9.91 -5.35 -15.89
N GLY A 429 8.96 -4.67 -16.55
CA GLY A 429 8.39 -5.11 -17.82
C GLY A 429 7.49 -6.36 -17.76
N LYS A 430 7.13 -6.88 -16.57
CA LYS A 430 6.33 -8.11 -16.40
C LYS A 430 4.82 -7.85 -16.41
N PHE A 431 4.11 -8.40 -17.39
CA PHE A 431 2.65 -8.26 -17.54
C PHE A 431 1.86 -9.44 -16.98
N PRO A 432 0.56 -9.25 -16.64
CA PRO A 432 -0.18 -7.97 -16.62
C PRO A 432 0.16 -7.11 -15.39
N TYR A 433 -0.11 -5.80 -15.45
CA TYR A 433 0.15 -4.89 -14.33
C TYR A 433 -1.08 -4.73 -13.44
N PRO A 434 -1.04 -5.16 -12.18
CA PRO A 434 -2.09 -4.79 -11.24
C PRO A 434 -2.00 -3.30 -10.92
N VAL A 435 -3.13 -2.60 -11.11
CA VAL A 435 -3.33 -1.18 -10.80
C VAL A 435 -4.58 -1.04 -9.92
N PHE A 436 -4.39 -1.38 -8.65
CA PHE A 436 -5.36 -1.41 -7.57
C PHE A 436 -5.94 -0.02 -7.20
N ASP A 437 -5.07 0.89 -6.79
CA ASP A 437 -5.42 2.15 -6.14
C ASP A 437 -6.03 3.15 -7.12
N CYS A 438 -5.62 3.11 -8.39
CA CYS A 438 -6.18 3.95 -9.43
C CYS A 438 -7.65 3.63 -9.75
N MET A 439 -8.20 2.52 -9.23
CA MET A 439 -9.63 2.23 -9.31
C MET A 439 -10.44 3.09 -8.32
N LEU A 440 -9.85 3.54 -7.20
CA LEU A 440 -10.56 4.25 -6.14
C LEU A 440 -11.24 5.56 -6.60
N PRO A 441 -10.60 6.45 -7.39
CA PRO A 441 -11.27 7.65 -7.90
C PRO A 441 -12.48 7.32 -8.78
N THR A 442 -12.35 6.30 -9.64
CA THR A 442 -13.44 5.85 -10.52
C THR A 442 -14.59 5.28 -9.71
N LEU A 443 -14.32 4.40 -8.73
CA LEU A 443 -15.33 3.84 -7.84
C LEU A 443 -15.96 4.87 -6.90
N ALA A 444 -15.24 5.94 -6.56
CA ALA A 444 -15.80 7.05 -5.79
C ALA A 444 -16.82 7.88 -6.59
N LYS A 445 -16.77 7.81 -7.92
CA LYS A 445 -17.73 8.45 -8.84
C LYS A 445 -18.85 7.52 -9.29
N GLU A 446 -18.48 6.31 -9.67
CA GLU A 446 -19.33 5.29 -10.29
C GLU A 446 -19.23 3.99 -9.47
N PRO A 447 -19.70 3.98 -8.20
CA PRO A 447 -19.57 2.83 -7.34
C PRO A 447 -20.35 1.60 -7.86
N GLU A 448 -21.33 1.80 -8.76
CA GLU A 448 -22.10 0.74 -9.42
C GLU A 448 -21.30 -0.10 -10.42
N LEU A 449 -20.07 0.31 -10.76
CA LEU A 449 -19.16 -0.51 -11.58
C LEU A 449 -18.75 -1.79 -10.87
N LEU A 450 -18.89 -1.88 -9.55
CA LEU A 450 -18.71 -3.12 -8.80
C LEU A 450 -19.90 -3.34 -7.86
N ASN A 451 -20.20 -4.61 -7.61
CA ASN A 451 -21.16 -4.95 -6.58
C ASN A 451 -20.58 -4.54 -5.21
N THR A 452 -21.36 -3.87 -4.38
CA THR A 452 -20.98 -3.58 -2.99
C THR A 452 -21.77 -4.47 -2.04
N ARG A 453 -21.13 -4.92 -0.96
CA ARG A 453 -21.80 -5.59 0.15
C ARG A 453 -21.58 -4.82 1.44
N LEU A 454 -22.64 -4.73 2.23
CA LEU A 454 -22.52 -4.26 3.60
C LEU A 454 -21.80 -5.33 4.42
N VAL A 455 -20.80 -4.91 5.20
CA VAL A 455 -20.00 -5.81 6.01
C VAL A 455 -19.92 -5.32 7.45
N LYS A 456 -19.83 -6.27 8.38
CA LYS A 456 -19.32 -6.03 9.73
C LYS A 456 -17.85 -6.41 9.74
N HIS A 457 -17.03 -5.63 10.44
CA HIS A 457 -15.64 -6.00 10.68
C HIS A 457 -15.53 -6.78 11.99
N LEU A 458 -14.61 -7.73 12.03
CA LEU A 458 -14.24 -8.47 13.23
C LEU A 458 -12.76 -8.27 13.46
N VAL A 459 -12.44 -7.72 14.63
CA VAL A 459 -11.06 -7.53 15.08
C VAL A 459 -10.69 -8.71 15.97
N GLN A 460 -9.70 -9.48 15.57
CA GLN A 460 -9.12 -10.53 16.39
C GLN A 460 -7.90 -9.98 17.11
N PHE A 461 -7.82 -10.28 18.40
CA PHE A 461 -6.66 -10.01 19.24
C PHE A 461 -5.91 -11.32 19.51
N PRO A 462 -4.60 -11.29 19.81
CA PRO A 462 -3.84 -12.49 20.17
C PRO A 462 -4.43 -13.23 21.39
N ASP A 463 -4.62 -14.54 21.29
CA ASP A 463 -5.02 -15.38 22.42
C ASP A 463 -3.80 -15.72 23.29
N GLY A 464 -3.72 -15.15 24.50
CA GLY A 464 -2.81 -15.59 25.56
C GLY A 464 -1.63 -14.66 25.86
N GLY A 465 -1.49 -14.28 27.14
CA GLY A 465 -0.42 -13.43 27.67
C GLY A 465 -0.94 -12.07 28.16
N LEU A 466 -0.82 -11.82 29.47
CA LEU A 466 -1.44 -10.68 30.16
C LEU A 466 -0.86 -9.29 29.84
N GLN A 467 0.13 -9.15 28.96
CA GLN A 467 0.89 -7.90 28.84
C GLN A 467 0.68 -7.05 27.59
N ASP A 468 0.04 -7.54 26.52
CA ASP A 468 -0.14 -6.71 25.30
C ASP A 468 -1.47 -6.92 24.56
N ARG A 469 -2.58 -6.99 25.31
CA ARG A 469 -3.93 -7.31 24.79
C ARG A 469 -4.57 -6.24 23.88
N ASN A 470 -3.87 -5.15 23.56
CA ASN A 470 -4.50 -3.98 22.92
C ASN A 470 -4.23 -3.86 21.42
N ALA A 471 -3.26 -4.59 20.86
CA ALA A 471 -2.99 -4.53 19.42
C ALA A 471 -3.80 -5.60 18.67
N PRO A 472 -4.56 -5.22 17.63
CA PRO A 472 -5.23 -6.19 16.76
C PRO A 472 -4.18 -7.07 16.07
N SER A 473 -4.50 -8.36 15.89
CA SER A 473 -3.68 -9.28 15.09
C SER A 473 -4.26 -9.53 13.71
N LYS A 474 -5.58 -9.40 13.56
CA LYS A 474 -6.27 -9.63 12.28
C LYS A 474 -7.56 -8.82 12.20
N ILE A 475 -7.86 -8.30 11.01
CA ILE A 475 -9.17 -7.71 10.69
C ILE A 475 -9.80 -8.55 9.59
N THR A 476 -10.97 -9.13 9.88
CA THR A 476 -11.79 -9.82 8.88
C THR A 476 -13.10 -9.08 8.65
N PHE A 477 -13.71 -9.32 7.49
CA PHE A 477 -14.99 -8.73 7.14
C PHE A 477 -15.99 -9.84 6.83
N GLU A 478 -17.19 -9.73 7.39
CA GLU A 478 -18.28 -10.66 7.15
C GLU A 478 -19.47 -9.89 6.57
N ALA A 479 -20.10 -10.43 5.53
CA ALA A 479 -21.31 -9.86 4.98
C ALA A 479 -22.39 -9.78 6.07
N THR A 480 -23.12 -8.66 6.12
CA THR A 480 -24.22 -8.46 7.06
C THR A 480 -25.42 -7.82 6.39
N THR A 481 -26.60 -8.09 6.91
CA THR A 481 -27.86 -7.44 6.54
C THR A 481 -28.24 -6.31 7.52
N SER A 482 -27.56 -6.22 8.67
CA SER A 482 -27.80 -5.21 9.69
C SER A 482 -27.26 -3.85 9.27
N HIS A 483 -27.88 -2.75 9.70
CA HIS A 483 -27.36 -1.40 9.50
C HIS A 483 -25.87 -1.29 9.86
N GLY A 484 -25.09 -0.65 8.98
CA GLY A 484 -23.67 -0.36 9.13
C GLY A 484 -23.25 0.63 8.05
N THR A 485 -22.05 1.20 8.17
CA THR A 485 -21.53 2.17 7.17
C THR A 485 -20.30 1.66 6.42
N ILE A 486 -19.88 0.41 6.68
CA ILE A 486 -18.77 -0.23 5.97
C ILE A 486 -19.33 -1.01 4.78
N CYS A 487 -19.03 -0.53 3.58
CA CYS A 487 -19.27 -1.21 2.33
C CYS A 487 -17.97 -1.79 1.80
N MET A 488 -17.99 -3.03 1.34
CA MET A 488 -16.86 -3.64 0.65
C MET A 488 -17.24 -3.95 -0.80
N PHE A 489 -16.39 -3.55 -1.75
CA PHE A 489 -16.54 -3.95 -3.14
C PHE A 489 -16.31 -5.46 -3.27
N TRP A 490 -17.13 -6.10 -4.09
CA TRP A 490 -17.17 -7.55 -4.24
C TRP A 490 -16.69 -7.95 -5.64
N PRO A 491 -15.72 -8.87 -5.76
CA PRO A 491 -15.21 -9.30 -7.06
C PRO A 491 -16.16 -10.32 -7.71
N ASP A 492 -17.34 -9.86 -8.09
CA ASP A 492 -18.23 -10.62 -8.94
C ASP A 492 -17.64 -10.70 -10.35
N GLN A 493 -17.37 -11.90 -10.83
CA GLN A 493 -16.70 -12.14 -12.11
C GLN A 493 -17.46 -11.57 -13.30
N SER A 494 -18.80 -11.69 -13.28
CA SER A 494 -19.62 -11.17 -14.38
C SER A 494 -19.60 -9.64 -14.38
N LYS A 495 -19.65 -9.02 -13.20
CA LYS A 495 -19.59 -7.56 -13.07
C LYS A 495 -18.20 -7.00 -13.40
N LEU A 496 -17.13 -7.70 -13.02
CA LEU A 496 -15.76 -7.35 -13.37
C LEU A 496 -15.53 -7.44 -14.89
N GLN A 497 -16.07 -8.47 -15.55
CA GLN A 497 -16.01 -8.59 -17.01
C GLN A 497 -16.77 -7.46 -17.71
N GLU A 498 -17.95 -7.10 -17.21
CA GLU A 498 -18.76 -5.99 -17.74
C GLU A 498 -18.05 -4.63 -17.55
N SER A 499 -17.44 -4.43 -16.38
CA SER A 499 -16.95 -3.11 -15.94
C SER A 499 -15.47 -2.88 -16.23
N GLY A 500 -14.69 -3.94 -16.47
CA GLY A 500 -13.26 -3.88 -16.81
C GLY A 500 -12.93 -2.91 -17.95
N PRO A 501 -13.60 -3.00 -19.12
CA PRO A 501 -13.41 -2.05 -20.21
C PRO A 501 -13.66 -0.60 -19.80
N ARG A 502 -14.66 -0.35 -18.95
CA ARG A 502 -14.95 0.99 -18.43
C ARG A 502 -13.86 1.49 -17.49
N PHE A 503 -13.32 0.64 -16.61
CA PHE A 503 -12.18 1.04 -15.77
C PHE A 503 -10.97 1.44 -16.62
N GLN A 504 -10.66 0.66 -17.66
CA GLN A 504 -9.56 0.97 -18.58
C GLN A 504 -9.82 2.26 -19.35
N GLU A 505 -11.04 2.46 -19.86
CA GLU A 505 -11.44 3.71 -20.54
C GLU A 505 -11.28 4.92 -19.62
N ARG A 506 -11.78 4.84 -18.38
CA ARG A 506 -11.67 5.93 -17.38
C ARG A 506 -10.22 6.21 -17.03
N LEU A 507 -9.42 5.17 -16.84
CA LEU A 507 -7.99 5.30 -16.61
C LEU A 507 -7.34 6.03 -17.78
N LEU A 508 -7.50 5.54 -19.01
CA LEU A 508 -6.89 6.16 -20.21
C LEU A 508 -7.35 7.61 -20.40
N LYS A 509 -8.64 7.89 -20.21
CA LYS A 509 -9.19 9.26 -20.27
C LYS A 509 -8.54 10.20 -19.24
N ALA A 510 -8.09 9.68 -18.10
CA ALA A 510 -7.38 10.48 -17.10
C ALA A 510 -5.93 10.82 -17.47
N PHE A 511 -5.37 10.26 -18.55
CA PHE A 511 -4.02 10.58 -19.01
C PHE A 511 -3.94 11.61 -20.13
N GLY A 512 -5.00 11.80 -20.90
CA GLY A 512 -5.03 12.78 -21.99
C GLY A 512 -6.22 12.53 -22.87
#